data_AF-A0A7J8D0W6-F1
#
_entry.id   AF-A0A7J8D0W6-F1
#
_cell.length_a   1.000
_cell.length_b   1.000
_cell.length_c   1.000
_cell.angle_alpha   90.00
_cell.angle_beta   90.00
_cell.angle_gamma   90.00
#
_symmetry.space_group_name_H-M   'P 1'
#
loop_
_entity.id
_entity.type
_entity.pdbx_description
1 polymer ?
#
loop_
_entity_poly.entity_id
_entity_poly.type
_entity_poly.pdbx_seq_one_letter_code
_entity_poly.pdbx_strand_id
1 'polypeptide(L)'
;MPNGMLKSNQQLVDIIEKVKPEIRLLIEKCNTVKMWVQLLIPRIEDGNNFGVSIQEETVAELRTVESEAASYLDQISRYYITRAKLVSKIAKYPHVEDYRRTVTEIDEKEYISLRLIISELRNQYVTLHDMILKNIEKIKRPRSSNAETLY
;
A
#
# COMPACT_ATOMS: atom_id res chain seq x y z
N MET A 1 -17.05 -26.97 -20.84
CA MET A 1 -17.83 -26.17 -21.78
C MET A 1 -17.20 -26.31 -23.16
N PRO A 2 -17.91 -26.72 -24.22
CA PRO A 2 -17.32 -26.81 -25.54
C PRO A 2 -17.13 -25.37 -26.07
N ASN A 3 -15.88 -24.96 -26.20
CA ASN A 3 -15.36 -23.93 -27.13
C ASN A 3 -15.44 -22.43 -26.78
N GLY A 4 -15.67 -22.03 -25.52
CA GLY A 4 -15.53 -20.62 -25.10
C GLY A 4 -14.59 -20.42 -23.93
N MET A 5 -13.49 -19.68 -24.11
CA MET A 5 -12.67 -19.21 -22.99
C MET A 5 -13.49 -18.22 -22.15
N LEU A 6 -13.78 -18.56 -20.90
CA LEU A 6 -14.47 -17.65 -19.98
C LEU A 6 -13.57 -16.45 -19.70
N LYS A 7 -13.99 -15.28 -20.17
CA LYS A 7 -13.22 -14.04 -20.05
C LYS A 7 -13.24 -13.51 -18.61
N SER A 8 -12.17 -12.82 -18.24
CA SER A 8 -12.13 -11.95 -17.06
C SER A 8 -13.17 -10.84 -17.20
N ASN A 9 -13.56 -10.23 -16.08
CA ASN A 9 -14.37 -9.02 -16.10
C ASN A 9 -13.50 -7.86 -16.64
N GLN A 10 -13.73 -7.46 -17.89
CA GLN A 10 -12.85 -6.52 -18.57
C GLN A 10 -12.83 -5.14 -17.91
N GLN A 11 -13.96 -4.68 -17.39
CA GLN A 11 -14.02 -3.38 -16.70
C GLN A 11 -13.14 -3.38 -15.45
N LEU A 12 -13.15 -4.47 -14.67
CA LEU A 12 -12.26 -4.62 -13.52
C LEU A 12 -10.80 -4.73 -13.94
N VAL A 13 -10.49 -5.48 -15.01
CA VAL A 13 -9.14 -5.56 -15.56
C VAL A 13 -8.62 -4.16 -15.92
N ASP A 14 -9.41 -3.36 -16.62
CA ASP A 14 -9.01 -2.01 -17.05
C ASP A 14 -8.76 -1.07 -15.85
N ILE A 15 -9.53 -1.21 -14.77
CA ILE A 15 -9.31 -0.46 -13.52
C ILE A 15 -8.03 -0.98 -12.83
N ILE A 16 -7.87 -2.29 -12.69
CA ILE A 16 -6.72 -2.92 -12.03
C ILE A 16 -5.40 -2.51 -12.71
N GLU A 17 -5.36 -2.44 -14.03
CA GLU A 17 -4.16 -2.04 -14.77
C GLU A 17 -3.80 -0.55 -14.59
N LYS A 18 -4.75 0.28 -14.15
CA LYS A 18 -4.49 1.66 -13.72
C LYS A 18 -4.09 1.75 -12.24
N VAL A 19 -4.70 0.93 -11.38
CA VAL A 19 -4.48 0.96 -9.92
C VAL A 19 -3.12 0.36 -9.54
N LYS A 20 -2.72 -0.76 -10.15
CA LYS A 20 -1.47 -1.46 -9.81
C LYS A 20 -0.21 -0.58 -9.92
N PRO A 21 -0.01 0.22 -10.99
CA PRO A 21 1.12 1.15 -11.06
C PRO A 21 1.16 2.14 -9.90
N GLU A 22 0.02 2.70 -9.50
CA GLU A 22 -0.07 3.67 -8.39
C GLU A 22 0.33 3.04 -7.05
N ILE A 23 -0.09 1.79 -6.80
CA ILE A 23 0.32 1.03 -5.60
C ILE A 23 1.85 0.85 -5.60
N ARG A 24 2.43 0.40 -6.72
CA ARG A 24 3.87 0.17 -6.84
C ARG A 24 4.66 1.46 -6.66
N LEU A 25 4.15 2.56 -7.20
CA LEU A 25 4.78 3.86 -7.06
C LEU A 25 4.81 4.28 -5.59
N LEU A 26 3.71 4.12 -4.83
CA LEU A 26 3.71 4.44 -3.41
C LEU A 26 4.73 3.60 -2.63
N ILE A 27 4.80 2.29 -2.89
CA ILE A 27 5.79 1.39 -2.29
C ILE A 27 7.22 1.91 -2.55
N GLU A 28 7.54 2.24 -3.80
CA GLU A 28 8.86 2.75 -4.18
C GLU A 28 9.19 4.10 -3.50
N LYS A 29 8.21 5.01 -3.43
CA LYS A 29 8.39 6.30 -2.76
C LYS A 29 8.57 6.15 -1.26
N CYS A 30 7.76 5.33 -0.59
CA CYS A 30 7.93 5.02 0.82
C CYS A 30 9.31 4.43 1.09
N ASN A 31 9.75 3.46 0.28
CA ASN A 31 11.07 2.85 0.42
C ASN A 31 12.20 3.88 0.26
N THR A 32 12.11 4.74 -0.75
CA THR A 32 13.09 5.80 -1.02
C THR A 32 13.21 6.77 0.15
N VAL A 33 12.09 7.31 0.64
CA VAL A 33 12.08 8.27 1.75
C VAL A 33 12.53 7.59 3.04
N LYS A 34 12.08 6.36 3.30
CA LYS A 34 12.49 5.58 4.47
C LYS A 34 14.00 5.38 4.51
N MET A 35 14.61 4.98 3.39
CA MET A 35 16.07 4.85 3.28
C MET A 35 16.78 6.19 3.53
N TRP A 36 16.25 7.29 2.98
CA TRP A 36 16.79 8.62 3.23
C TRP A 36 16.77 8.99 4.72
N VAL A 37 15.67 8.77 5.43
CA VAL A 37 15.59 9.03 6.89
C VAL A 37 16.53 8.10 7.67
N GLN A 38 16.59 6.80 7.31
CA GLN A 38 17.49 5.85 7.97
C GLN A 38 18.97 6.25 7.87
N LEU A 39 19.40 6.78 6.72
CA LEU A 39 20.78 7.26 6.52
C LEU A 39 21.09 8.54 7.31
N LEU A 40 20.07 9.27 7.77
CA LEU A 40 20.22 10.46 8.61
C LEU A 40 20.24 10.15 10.11
N ILE A 41 20.00 8.90 10.51
CA ILE A 41 20.09 8.49 11.92
C ILE A 41 21.55 8.58 12.37
N PRO A 42 21.87 9.39 13.41
CA PRO A 42 23.23 9.60 13.88
C PRO A 42 23.73 8.42 14.72
N ARG A 43 25.02 8.43 15.06
CA ARG A 43 25.61 7.47 16.01
C ARG A 43 24.83 7.45 17.33
N ILE A 44 24.72 6.27 17.96
CA ILE A 44 24.05 6.12 19.27
C ILE A 44 24.83 6.90 20.35
N GLU A 45 24.11 7.62 21.21
CA GLU A 45 24.63 8.37 22.36
C GLU A 45 23.63 8.27 23.54
N ASP A 46 24.09 8.46 24.77
CA ASP A 46 23.27 8.29 25.99
C ASP A 46 22.22 9.42 26.21
N GLY A 47 22.28 10.51 25.43
CA GLY A 47 21.40 11.66 25.59
C GLY A 47 21.11 12.40 24.28
N ASN A 48 20.18 13.38 24.34
CA ASN A 48 19.75 14.17 23.18
C ASN A 48 19.11 13.33 22.04
N ASN A 49 18.35 12.30 22.40
CA ASN A 49 17.77 11.35 21.43
C ASN A 49 16.33 11.67 21.01
N PHE A 50 15.74 12.79 21.45
CA PHE A 50 14.37 13.16 21.06
C PHE A 50 14.20 13.33 19.55
N GLY A 51 15.16 13.95 18.85
CA GLY A 51 15.10 14.02 17.38
C GLY A 51 15.31 12.66 16.71
N VAL A 52 16.07 11.76 17.35
CA VAL A 52 16.27 10.39 16.86
C VAL A 52 14.97 9.59 16.96
N SER A 53 14.21 9.72 18.06
CA SER A 53 12.90 9.06 18.19
C SER A 53 11.89 9.55 17.13
N ILE A 54 11.95 10.82 16.73
CA ILE A 54 11.13 11.34 15.61
C ILE A 54 11.52 10.69 14.28
N GLN A 55 12.83 10.48 14.04
CA GLN A 55 13.29 9.76 12.85
C GLN A 55 12.81 8.30 12.86
N GLU A 56 12.90 7.62 14.00
CA GLU A 56 12.45 6.24 14.17
C GLU A 56 10.93 6.10 13.94
N GLU A 57 10.13 7.00 14.49
CA GLU A 57 8.68 7.04 14.27
C GLU A 57 8.34 7.28 12.79
N THR A 58 9.03 8.22 12.14
CA THR A 58 8.87 8.48 10.70
C THR A 58 9.18 7.25 9.86
N VAL A 59 10.27 6.54 10.18
CA VAL A 59 10.67 5.28 9.50
C VAL A 59 9.64 4.18 9.74
N ALA A 60 9.11 4.07 10.96
CA ALA A 60 8.09 3.09 11.30
C ALA A 60 6.81 3.32 10.49
N GLU A 61 6.34 4.56 10.40
CA GLU A 61 5.13 4.89 9.63
C GLU A 61 5.32 4.64 8.13
N LEU A 62 6.46 5.04 7.55
CA LEU A 62 6.78 4.74 6.15
C LEU A 62 6.78 3.24 5.86
N ARG A 63 7.27 2.43 6.81
CA ARG A 63 7.26 0.96 6.71
C ARG A 63 5.84 0.40 6.80
N THR A 64 4.99 0.93 7.67
CA THR A 64 3.58 0.54 7.77
C THR A 64 2.87 0.77 6.45
N VAL A 65 2.96 1.98 5.89
CA VAL A 65 2.34 2.32 4.60
C VAL A 65 2.87 1.45 3.46
N GLU A 66 4.18 1.21 3.40
CA GLU A 66 4.77 0.30 2.40
C GLU A 66 4.19 -1.13 2.49
N SER A 67 4.04 -1.66 3.72
CA SER A 67 3.49 -2.99 3.95
C SER A 67 2.00 -3.08 3.61
N GLU A 68 1.22 -2.05 3.96
CA GLU A 68 -0.20 -1.96 3.62
C GLU A 68 -0.39 -1.90 2.10
N ALA A 69 0.38 -1.06 1.41
CA ALA A 69 0.34 -0.94 -0.04
C ALA A 69 0.70 -2.28 -0.73
N ALA A 70 1.71 -3.00 -0.23
CA ALA A 70 2.05 -4.32 -0.74
C ALA A 70 0.89 -5.32 -0.60
N SER A 71 0.14 -5.27 0.50
CA SER A 71 -1.01 -6.15 0.74
C SER A 71 -2.14 -5.99 -0.28
N TYR A 72 -2.28 -4.80 -0.90
CA TYR A 72 -3.25 -4.55 -1.95
C TYR A 72 -2.94 -5.33 -3.23
N LEU A 73 -1.66 -5.54 -3.56
CA LEU A 73 -1.26 -6.36 -4.71
C LEU A 73 -1.63 -7.83 -4.50
N ASP A 74 -1.49 -8.32 -3.28
CA ASP A 74 -1.93 -9.67 -2.91
C ASP A 74 -3.45 -9.81 -2.99
N GLN A 75 -4.18 -8.77 -2.58
CA GLN A 75 -5.64 -8.77 -2.67
C GLN A 75 -6.11 -8.89 -4.12
N ILE A 76 -5.55 -8.10 -5.04
CA ILE A 76 -5.87 -8.17 -6.47
C ILE A 76 -5.57 -9.58 -7.02
N SER A 77 -4.46 -10.19 -6.60
CA SER A 77 -4.10 -11.56 -7.00
C SER A 77 -5.11 -12.58 -6.48
N ARG A 78 -5.57 -12.42 -5.23
CA ARG A 78 -6.60 -13.27 -4.61
C ARG A 78 -7.94 -13.18 -5.34
N TYR A 79 -8.32 -12.01 -5.86
CA TYR A 79 -9.53 -11.87 -6.67
C TYR A 79 -9.51 -12.79 -7.89
N TYR A 80 -8.44 -12.74 -8.70
CA TYR A 80 -8.31 -13.61 -9.88
C TYR A 80 -8.35 -15.09 -9.54
N ILE A 81 -7.64 -15.50 -8.49
CA ILE A 81 -7.63 -16.91 -8.03
C ILE A 81 -9.03 -17.35 -7.59
N THR A 82 -9.72 -16.51 -6.83
CA THR A 82 -11.06 -16.82 -6.29
C THR A 82 -12.08 -16.91 -7.42
N ARG A 83 -12.07 -15.93 -8.34
CA ARG A 83 -12.94 -15.93 -9.50
C ARG A 83 -12.70 -17.12 -10.41
N ALA A 84 -11.45 -17.46 -10.71
CA ALA A 84 -11.11 -18.64 -11.51
C ALA A 84 -11.66 -19.93 -10.90
N LYS A 85 -11.51 -20.09 -9.57
CA LYS A 85 -12.08 -21.23 -8.84
C LYS A 85 -13.61 -21.27 -8.98
N LEU A 86 -14.31 -20.17 -8.75
CA LEU A 86 -15.78 -20.11 -8.88
C LEU A 86 -16.26 -20.41 -10.30
N VAL A 87 -15.61 -19.83 -11.31
CA VAL A 87 -15.94 -20.06 -12.72
C VAL A 87 -15.74 -21.53 -13.10
N SER A 88 -14.70 -22.18 -12.59
CA SER A 88 -14.52 -23.63 -12.78
C SER A 88 -15.65 -24.46 -12.13
N LYS A 89 -16.18 -24.00 -10.99
CA LYS A 89 -17.31 -24.65 -10.31
C LYS A 89 -18.60 -24.50 -11.11
N ILE A 90 -18.85 -23.33 -11.72
CA ILE A 90 -19.98 -23.14 -12.64
C ILE A 90 -19.91 -24.13 -13.81
N ALA A 91 -18.72 -24.32 -14.39
CA ALA A 91 -18.53 -25.26 -15.49
C ALA A 91 -18.77 -26.72 -15.08
N LYS A 92 -18.41 -27.09 -13.84
CA LYS A 92 -18.56 -28.44 -13.30
C LYS A 92 -19.96 -28.74 -12.75
N TYR A 93 -20.63 -27.73 -12.19
CA TYR A 93 -21.92 -27.83 -11.50
C TYR A 93 -22.89 -26.76 -12.03
N PRO A 94 -23.33 -26.85 -13.28
CA PRO A 94 -24.13 -25.80 -13.92
C PRO A 94 -25.52 -25.58 -13.28
N HIS A 95 -26.00 -26.55 -12.51
CA HIS A 95 -27.29 -26.52 -11.79
C HIS A 95 -27.21 -25.79 -10.43
N VAL A 96 -26.00 -25.48 -9.93
CA VAL A 96 -25.82 -24.74 -8.68
C VAL A 96 -25.74 -23.25 -9.01
N GLU A 97 -26.88 -22.57 -8.94
CA GLU A 97 -27.01 -21.15 -9.31
C GLU A 97 -26.15 -20.22 -8.44
N ASP A 98 -25.96 -20.57 -7.17
CA ASP A 98 -25.15 -19.79 -6.22
C ASP A 98 -23.73 -19.52 -6.71
N TYR A 99 -23.14 -20.42 -7.50
CA TYR A 99 -21.81 -20.15 -8.07
C TYR A 99 -21.82 -18.99 -9.06
N ARG A 100 -22.88 -18.83 -9.86
CA ARG A 100 -23.04 -17.68 -10.76
C ARG A 100 -23.28 -16.41 -9.97
N ARG A 101 -24.16 -16.45 -8.97
CA ARG A 101 -24.43 -15.30 -8.10
C ARG A 101 -23.16 -14.85 -7.38
N THR A 102 -22.39 -15.78 -6.83
CA THR A 102 -21.14 -15.47 -6.12
C THR A 102 -20.11 -14.81 -7.04
N VAL A 103 -20.02 -15.17 -8.33
CA VAL A 103 -19.13 -14.48 -9.27
C VAL A 103 -19.51 -12.99 -9.42
N THR A 104 -20.79 -12.68 -9.52
CA THR A 104 -21.26 -11.29 -9.56
C THR A 104 -20.91 -10.54 -8.27
N GLU A 105 -21.17 -11.15 -7.10
CA GLU A 105 -20.88 -10.54 -5.79
C GLU A 105 -19.38 -10.23 -5.61
N ILE A 106 -18.48 -11.13 -6.02
CA ILE A 106 -17.04 -10.88 -5.90
C ILE A 106 -16.55 -9.83 -6.91
N ASP A 107 -17.18 -9.72 -8.09
CA ASP A 107 -16.85 -8.68 -9.07
C ASP A 107 -17.27 -7.29 -8.52
N GLU A 108 -18.46 -7.18 -7.94
CA GLU A 108 -18.94 -5.95 -7.28
C GLU A 108 -18.08 -5.57 -6.07
N LYS A 109 -17.75 -6.54 -5.22
CA LYS A 109 -16.84 -6.34 -4.08
C LYS A 109 -15.47 -5.84 -4.54
N GLU A 110 -14.91 -6.42 -5.60
CA GLU A 110 -13.59 -6.02 -6.10
C GLU A 110 -13.62 -4.58 -6.63
N TYR A 111 -14.67 -4.18 -7.35
CA TYR A 111 -14.85 -2.80 -7.78
C TYR A 111 -14.82 -1.82 -6.59
N ILE A 112 -15.60 -2.10 -5.54
CA ILE A 112 -15.64 -1.27 -4.34
C ILE A 112 -14.26 -1.22 -3.68
N SER A 113 -13.59 -2.38 -3.58
CA SER A 113 -12.26 -2.44 -2.97
C SER A 113 -11.22 -1.64 -3.74
N LEU A 114 -11.23 -1.68 -5.08
CA LEU A 114 -10.30 -0.90 -5.90
C LEU A 114 -10.51 0.61 -5.70
N ARG A 115 -11.76 1.05 -5.53
CA ARG A 115 -12.06 2.46 -5.20
C ARG A 115 -11.54 2.87 -3.82
N LEU A 116 -11.68 1.98 -2.83
CA LEU A 116 -11.15 2.20 -1.49
C LEU A 116 -9.63 2.27 -1.51
N ILE A 117 -8.96 1.36 -2.21
CA ILE A 117 -7.50 1.36 -2.38
C ILE A 117 -7.02 2.70 -2.95
N ILE A 118 -7.61 3.20 -4.03
CA ILE A 118 -7.21 4.51 -4.60
C ILE A 118 -7.39 5.65 -3.60
N SER A 119 -8.48 5.61 -2.81
CA SER A 119 -8.73 6.63 -1.80
C SER A 119 -7.68 6.57 -0.69
N GLU A 120 -7.26 5.36 -0.31
CA GLU A 120 -6.25 5.14 0.72
C GLU A 120 -4.86 5.53 0.24
N LEU A 121 -4.46 5.19 -0.99
CA LEU A 121 -3.20 5.64 -1.58
C LEU A 121 -3.08 7.17 -1.52
N ARG A 122 -4.14 7.90 -1.90
CA ARG A 122 -4.18 9.36 -1.81
C ARG A 122 -4.02 9.84 -0.36
N ASN A 123 -4.75 9.23 0.58
CA ASN A 123 -4.68 9.60 1.99
C ASN A 123 -3.27 9.38 2.54
N GLN A 124 -2.67 8.22 2.28
CA GLN A 124 -1.31 7.85 2.69
C GLN A 124 -0.27 8.84 2.17
N TYR A 125 -0.36 9.30 0.91
CA TYR A 125 0.54 10.35 0.42
C TYR A 125 0.41 11.65 1.23
N VAL A 126 -0.83 12.08 1.52
CA VAL A 126 -1.09 13.34 2.23
C VAL A 126 -0.64 13.26 3.69
N THR A 127 -0.94 12.15 4.38
CA THR A 127 -0.57 11.96 5.79
C THR A 127 0.94 11.84 5.97
N LEU A 128 1.62 11.07 5.11
CA LEU A 128 3.08 10.98 5.12
C LEU A 128 3.72 12.34 4.85
N HIS A 129 3.22 13.07 3.85
CA HIS A 129 3.73 14.40 3.52
C HIS A 129 3.57 15.39 4.68
N ASP A 130 2.39 15.44 5.30
CA ASP A 130 2.11 16.30 6.47
C ASP A 130 3.02 15.96 7.66
N MET A 131 3.13 14.67 8.00
CA MET A 131 3.99 14.19 9.09
C MET A 131 5.45 14.54 8.85
N ILE A 132 5.97 14.30 7.64
CA ILE A 132 7.36 14.58 7.29
C ILE A 132 7.64 16.08 7.34
N LEU A 133 6.77 16.91 6.74
CA LEU A 133 7.00 18.35 6.70
C LEU A 133 6.96 19.00 8.08
N LYS A 134 6.02 18.59 8.95
CA LYS A 134 5.96 19.10 10.33
C LYS A 134 7.22 18.80 11.13
N ASN A 135 7.91 17.70 10.80
CA ASN A 135 9.06 17.21 11.53
C ASN A 135 10.40 17.38 10.78
N ILE A 136 10.41 18.07 9.64
CA ILE A 136 11.54 18.05 8.69
C ILE A 136 12.86 18.52 9.30
N GLU A 137 12.82 19.50 10.19
CA GLU A 137 14.02 20.01 10.87
C GLU A 137 14.64 18.96 11.79
N LYS A 138 13.82 18.25 12.57
CA LYS A 138 14.29 17.16 13.45
C LYS A 138 14.71 15.93 12.66
N ILE A 139 14.06 15.64 11.53
CA ILE A 139 14.47 14.56 10.62
C ILE A 139 15.86 14.83 10.04
N LYS A 140 16.14 16.07 9.61
CA LYS A 140 17.45 16.44 9.04
C LYS A 140 18.54 16.65 10.09
N ARG A 141 18.19 17.18 11.25
CA ARG A 141 19.11 17.55 12.34
C ARG A 141 18.52 17.10 13.69
N PRO A 142 18.63 15.79 14.02
CA PRO A 142 17.99 15.23 15.20
C PRO A 142 18.60 15.70 16.52
N ARG A 143 19.88 16.12 16.51
CA ARG A 143 20.59 16.67 17.65
C ARG A 143 20.84 18.16 17.46
N SER A 144 20.49 18.95 18.49
CA SER A 144 20.94 20.34 18.59
C SER A 144 22.47 20.35 18.69
N SER A 145 23.13 21.26 17.95
CA SER A 145 24.57 21.45 18.16
C SER A 145 24.75 22.13 19.52
N ASN A 146 25.50 21.50 20.43
CA ASN A 146 25.92 22.14 21.69
C ASN A 146 26.97 23.27 21.45
N ALA A 147 27.26 23.62 20.19
CA ALA A 147 28.24 24.66 19.86
C ALA A 147 27.69 26.09 20.02
N GLU A 148 26.37 26.27 20.12
CA GLU A 148 25.76 27.60 20.33
C GLU A 148 25.76 28.05 21.80
N THR A 149 26.02 27.16 22.75
CA THR A 149 26.10 27.49 24.19
C THR A 149 27.50 27.87 24.68
N LEU A 150 28.47 28.05 23.77
CA LEU A 150 29.87 28.33 24.08
C LEU A 150 30.37 29.73 23.70
N TYR A 151 29.48 30.67 23.35
CA TYR A 151 29.82 32.08 23.09
C TYR A 151 28.93 33.04 23.86
#